data_AF-A0A7D9LI02-F1
#
_entry.id   AF-A0A7D9LI02-F1
#
_cell.length_a   1.000
_cell.length_b   1.000
_cell.length_c   1.000
_cell.angle_alpha   90.00
_cell.angle_beta   90.00
_cell.angle_gamma   90.00
#
_symmetry.space_group_name_H-M   'P 1'
#
loop_
_entity.id
_entity.type
_entity.pdbx_description
1 polymer ?
#
loop_
_entity_poly.entity_id
_entity_poly.type
_entity_poly.pdbx_seq_one_letter_code
_entity_poly.pdbx_strand_id
1 'polypeptide(L)' 'NLTENIEFLTDSKQNRRVLVPFCGKTLDLLWLVKQGHTVIGIEAVQKAIEDFFKENNISYEIKTIDGNGHCYM' A
#
# COMPACT_ATOMS: atom_id res chain seq x y z
N ASN A 1 -12.74 1.51 -5.75
CA ASN A 1 -11.86 0.69 -6.59
C ASN A 1 -10.95 1.65 -7.35
N LEU A 2 -9.63 1.57 -7.14
CA LEU A 2 -8.66 2.47 -7.77
C LEU A 2 -8.52 2.27 -9.29
N THR A 3 -9.04 1.17 -9.85
CA THR A 3 -8.91 0.85 -11.28
C THR A 3 -9.56 1.89 -12.19
N GLU A 4 -10.62 2.54 -11.73
CA GLU A 4 -11.42 3.47 -12.53
C GLU A 4 -10.72 4.80 -12.81
N ASN A 5 -9.73 5.17 -11.98
CA ASN A 5 -9.10 6.49 -12.04
C ASN A 5 -7.57 6.42 -12.24
N ILE A 6 -7.03 5.26 -12.62
CA ILE A 6 -5.58 5.06 -12.63
C ILE A 6 -4.85 5.98 -13.61
N GLU A 7 -5.41 6.21 -14.79
CA GLU A 7 -4.81 7.09 -15.81
C GLU A 7 -4.68 8.52 -15.28
N PHE A 8 -5.72 9.01 -14.60
CA PHE A 8 -5.70 10.31 -13.95
C PHE A 8 -4.69 10.35 -12.80
N LEU A 9 -4.67 9.32 -11.93
CA LEU A 9 -3.77 9.25 -10.79
C LEU A 9 -2.29 9.13 -11.19
N THR A 10 -2.01 8.56 -12.36
CA THR A 10 -0.64 8.26 -12.81
C THR A 10 -0.18 9.14 -13.97
N ASP A 11 -1.06 9.98 -14.51
CA ASP A 11 -0.85 10.74 -15.75
C ASP A 11 -0.44 9.79 -16.90
N SER A 12 -1.08 8.61 -16.92
CA SER A 12 -0.80 7.47 -17.81
C SER A 12 0.69 7.07 -17.89
N LYS A 13 1.49 7.38 -16.86
CA LYS A 13 2.91 7.04 -16.80
C LYS A 13 3.17 5.89 -15.82
N GLN A 14 4.16 5.07 -16.13
CA GLN A 14 4.69 4.04 -15.23
C GLN A 14 5.62 4.63 -14.16
N ASN A 15 5.99 3.82 -13.16
CA ASN A 15 6.96 4.18 -12.12
C ASN A 15 6.60 5.42 -11.29
N ARG A 16 5.30 5.66 -11.09
CA ARG A 16 4.83 6.69 -10.16
C ARG A 16 4.91 6.22 -8.72
N ARG A 17 5.02 7.19 -7.80
CA ARG A 17 4.87 6.98 -6.36
C ARG A 17 3.44 7.33 -5.97
N VAL A 18 2.70 6.36 -5.46
CA VAL A 18 1.28 6.50 -5.11
C VAL A 18 1.14 6.37 -3.59
N LEU A 19 0.52 7.36 -2.98
CA LEU A 19 0.13 7.31 -1.57
C LEU A 19 -1.33 6.89 -1.47
N VAL A 20 -1.62 5.85 -0.71
CA VAL A 20 -2.98 5.35 -0.45
C VAL A 20 -3.30 5.53 1.04
N PRO A 21 -3.94 6.65 1.43
CA PRO A 21 -4.32 6.88 2.82
C PRO A 21 -5.51 5.98 3.22
N PHE A 22 -5.51 5.52 4.47
CA PHE A 22 -6.51 4.60 5.04
C PHE A 22 -6.70 3.35 4.18
N CYS A 23 -5.57 2.74 3.77
CA CYS A 23 -5.59 1.66 2.79
C CYS A 23 -6.24 0.37 3.30
N GLY A 24 -6.38 0.21 4.63
CA GLY A 24 -6.82 -1.04 5.24
C GLY A 24 -6.02 -2.22 4.68
N LYS A 25 -6.76 -3.21 4.17
CA LYS A 25 -6.22 -4.40 3.50
C LYS A 25 -6.63 -4.54 2.03
N THR A 26 -6.85 -3.42 1.35
CA THR A 26 -7.33 -3.44 -0.04
C THR A 26 -6.35 -4.15 -0.99
N LEU A 27 -6.88 -4.97 -1.89
CA LEU A 27 -6.09 -5.60 -2.96
C LEU A 27 -5.63 -4.58 -4.01
N ASP A 28 -6.18 -3.36 -4.00
CA ASP A 28 -5.78 -2.27 -4.90
C ASP A 28 -4.29 -1.91 -4.69
N LEU A 29 -3.72 -2.12 -3.50
CA LEU A 29 -2.28 -1.93 -3.24
C LEU A 29 -1.43 -2.86 -4.11
N LEU A 30 -1.76 -4.16 -4.14
CA LEU A 30 -1.06 -5.15 -4.94
C LEU A 30 -1.28 -4.92 -6.43
N TRP A 31 -2.48 -4.50 -6.80
CA TRP A 31 -2.79 -4.17 -8.17
C TRP A 31 -1.95 -2.98 -8.67
N LEU A 32 -1.82 -1.90 -7.89
CA LEU A 32 -0.97 -0.76 -8.21
C LEU A 32 0.52 -1.16 -8.35
N VAL A 33 1.03 -2.01 -7.46
CA VAL A 33 2.40 -2.54 -7.57
C VAL A 33 2.57 -3.34 -8.86
N LYS A 34 1.59 -4.19 -9.23
CA LYS A 34 1.60 -4.95 -10.49
C LYS A 34 1.56 -4.06 -11.74
N GLN A 35 1.04 -2.84 -11.65
CA GLN A 35 1.11 -1.84 -12.74
C GLN A 35 2.49 -1.16 -12.86
N GLY A 36 3.46 -1.51 -12.01
CA GLY A 36 4.80 -0.92 -12.03
C GLY A 36 4.89 0.40 -11.27
N HIS A 37 4.08 0.59 -10.23
CA HIS A 37 4.15 1.77 -9.37
C HIS A 37 4.76 1.43 -8.00
N THR A 38 5.41 2.41 -7.40
CA THR A 38 5.81 2.35 -5.99
C THR A 38 4.63 2.81 -5.14
N VAL A 39 4.16 1.95 -4.23
CA VAL A 39 2.96 2.22 -3.44
C VAL A 39 3.34 2.38 -1.97
N ILE A 40 2.79 3.41 -1.32
CA ILE A 40 2.89 3.62 0.12
C ILE A 40 1.47 3.63 0.68
N GLY A 41 1.16 2.65 1.55
CA GLY A 41 -0.08 2.62 2.31
C GLY A 41 0.09 3.30 3.66
N ILE A 42 -0.90 4.08 4.09
CA ILE A 42 -0.99 4.57 5.48
C ILE A 42 -2.26 4.00 6.08
N GLU A 43 -2.15 3.37 7.24
CA GLU A 43 -3.27 2.78 7.95
C GLU A 43 -3.08 2.94 9.47
N ALA A 44 -4.16 3.23 10.19
CA ALA A 44 -4.16 3.41 11.64
C ALA A 44 -4.43 2.10 12.39
N VAL A 45 -5.09 1.14 11.76
CA VAL A 45 -5.43 -0.16 12.34
C VAL A 45 -4.33 -1.17 12.02
N GLN A 46 -3.38 -1.34 12.95
CA GLN A 46 -2.27 -2.29 12.83
C GLN A 46 -2.70 -3.69 12.40
N LYS A 47 -3.80 -4.21 12.97
CA LYS A 47 -4.34 -5.53 12.61
C LYS A 47 -4.67 -5.65 11.12
N ALA A 48 -5.19 -4.60 10.49
CA ALA A 48 -5.52 -4.63 9.06
C ALA A 48 -4.26 -4.76 8.19
N ILE A 49 -3.15 -4.15 8.62
CA ILE A 49 -1.84 -4.26 7.96
C ILE A 49 -1.31 -5.69 8.11
N GLU A 50 -1.30 -6.24 9.31
CA GLU A 50 -0.83 -7.61 9.58
C GLU A 50 -1.65 -8.66 8.82
N ASP A 51 -2.99 -8.52 8.84
CA ASP A 51 -3.91 -9.37 8.08
C ASP A 51 -3.66 -9.24 6.56
N PHE A 52 -3.40 -8.03 6.04
CA PHE A 52 -3.05 -7.83 4.63
C PHE A 52 -1.82 -8.64 4.21
N PHE A 53 -0.72 -8.53 4.95
CA PHE A 53 0.50 -9.27 4.62
C PHE A 53 0.29 -10.79 4.74
N LYS A 54 -0.40 -11.24 5.79
CA LYS A 54 -0.69 -12.65 6.04
C LYS A 54 -1.59 -13.26 4.96
N GLU A 55 -2.73 -12.62 4.66
CA GLU A 55 -3.70 -13.10 3.67
C GLU A 55 -3.10 -13.18 2.26
N ASN A 56 -2.13 -12.32 1.96
CA ASN A 56 -1.45 -12.29 0.66
C ASN A 56 -0.13 -13.08 0.63
N ASN A 57 0.24 -13.78 1.71
CA ASN A 57 1.49 -14.54 1.84
C ASN A 57 2.76 -13.70 1.56
N ILE A 58 2.78 -12.46 2.03
CA ILE A 58 3.90 -11.53 1.85
C ILE A 58 4.68 -11.48 3.17
N SER A 59 5.98 -11.80 3.11
CA SER A 59 6.88 -11.60 4.25
C SER A 59 7.20 -10.11 4.39
N TYR A 60 7.33 -9.63 5.62
CA TYR A 60 7.66 -8.24 5.90
C TYR A 60 8.61 -8.09 7.07
N GLU A 61 9.33 -6.98 7.10
CA GLU A 61 10.07 -6.49 8.25
C GLU A 61 9.33 -5.31 8.90
N ILE A 62 9.37 -5.23 10.23
CA ILE A 62 8.84 -4.08 10.96
C ILE A 62 9.98 -3.18 11.39
N LYS A 63 9.86 -1.88 11.11
CA LYS A 63 10.69 -0.83 11.69
C LYS A 63 9.83 0.12 12.51
N THR A 64 10.19 0.31 13.78
CA THR A 64 9.58 1.35 14.61
C THR A 64 10.08 2.72 14.16
N ILE A 65 9.16 3.67 14.03
CA ILE A 65 9.42 5.07 13.71
C ILE A 65 9.13 5.89 14.98
N ASP A 66 9.87 6.99 15.17
CA ASP A 66 9.65 7.93 16.26
C ASP A 66 8.16 8.29 16.42
N GLY A 67 7.68 8.36 17.66
CA GLY A 67 6.28 8.69 17.95
C GLY A 67 5.28 7.53 17.84
N ASN A 68 5.73 6.28 18.06
CA ASN A 68 4.92 5.05 18.06
C ASN A 68 4.40 4.58 16.70
N GLY A 69 5.00 5.05 15.60
CA GLY A 69 4.68 4.56 14.25
C GLY A 69 5.36 3.23 13.94
N HIS A 70 4.77 2.42 13.06
CA HIS A 70 5.37 1.20 12.53
C HIS A 70 5.39 1.24 11.01
N CYS A 71 6.53 0.92 10.41
CA CYS A 71 6.68 0.73 8.97
C CYS A 71 6.82 -0.76 8.67
N TYR A 72 5.99 -1.26 7.77
CA TYR A 72 5.99 -2.63 7.28
C TYR A 72 6.53 -2.62 5.85
N MET A 73 7.63 -3.33 5.59
CA MET A 73 8.31 -3.36 4.29
C MET A 73 8.59 -4.77 3.81
#